data_AF-A0A165LB14-F1
#
_entry.id   AF-A0A165LB14-F1
#
_cell.length_a   1.000
_cell.length_b   1.000
_cell.length_c   1.000
_cell.angle_alpha   90.00
_cell.angle_beta   90.00
_cell.angle_gamma   90.00
#
_symmetry.space_group_name_H-M   'P 1'
#
loop_
_entity.id
_entity.type
_entity.pdbx_description
1 polymer ?
#
loop_
_entity_poly.entity_id
_entity_poly.type
_entity_poly.pdbx_seq_one_letter_code
_entity_poly.pdbx_strand_id
1 'polypeptide(L)'
;MLEEGEGLGIGRVGRWSVHKWCLLLSVSTLLVYGLAGLICAVLTWFRTYELAGVMVVANNDILVLITLSSSILLLCFLVGISGTILNSRPILAVYAILLWPAFLSIVIIGYAAYKQRAFALDRKLNLAWSQWYTPLGRLIIQDTLRCCGYYDALHEATASNQCYPRTPLPGCKGKLYRYERENLATVWSTAFALVPVHIINIFVSLLCSNHITGTFGKGIMPKRYWLSNADLQADAERLKEAFPETRPVARPDLTRPPSGAMCRADREEHDPLLLVDEWDCMTTTREGSVGLGIDQEFRHR
;
A
#
# COMPACT_ATOMS: atom_id res chain seq x y z
N MET A 1 -0.50 23.57 -56.24
CA MET A 1 0.42 22.43 -56.35
C MET A 1 0.48 21.78 -54.99
N LEU A 2 0.17 20.49 -54.97
CA LEU A 2 0.01 19.62 -53.82
C LEU A 2 1.37 19.13 -53.31
N GLU A 3 1.35 18.72 -52.04
CA GLU A 3 2.23 17.71 -51.41
C GLU A 3 3.68 18.10 -51.09
N GLU A 4 3.87 18.61 -49.88
CA GLU A 4 4.96 18.09 -49.02
C GLU A 4 4.31 17.37 -47.85
N GLY A 5 4.45 16.04 -47.86
CA GLY A 5 3.90 15.15 -46.86
C GLY A 5 4.46 15.46 -45.48
N GLU A 6 3.57 15.77 -44.55
CA GLU A 6 3.80 15.60 -43.13
C GLU A 6 4.08 14.11 -42.89
N GLY A 7 5.36 13.76 -42.95
CA GLY A 7 5.86 12.47 -42.51
C GLY A 7 5.33 12.20 -41.11
N LEU A 8 4.56 11.11 -41.00
CA LEU A 8 4.19 10.46 -39.75
C LEU A 8 5.34 10.59 -38.77
N GLY A 9 5.10 11.34 -37.69
CA GLY A 9 6.05 11.62 -36.61
C GLY A 9 6.44 10.38 -35.81
N ILE A 10 7.00 9.37 -36.47
CA ILE A 10 7.83 8.30 -35.89
C ILE A 10 9.25 8.88 -35.74
N GLY A 11 9.33 10.02 -35.06
CA GLY A 11 10.55 10.76 -34.82
C GLY A 11 11.07 10.49 -33.41
N ARG A 12 12.05 9.59 -33.31
CA ARG A 12 12.77 9.13 -32.10
C ARG A 12 11.92 8.32 -31.12
N VAL A 13 12.41 7.13 -30.79
CA VAL A 13 12.14 6.48 -29.50
C VAL A 13 12.35 7.54 -28.42
N GLY A 14 11.26 8.07 -27.87
CA GLY A 14 11.28 9.23 -27.00
C GLY A 14 12.21 8.96 -25.83
N ARG A 15 13.30 9.72 -25.72
CA ARG A 15 14.29 9.57 -24.65
C ARG A 15 13.55 9.70 -23.32
N TRP A 16 13.36 8.59 -22.62
CA TRP A 16 12.63 8.55 -21.36
C TRP A 16 13.36 9.43 -20.35
N SER A 17 12.61 10.30 -19.65
CA SER A 17 13.20 11.17 -18.64
C SER A 17 13.72 10.34 -17.48
N VAL A 18 14.78 10.81 -16.82
CA VAL A 18 15.40 10.15 -15.66
C VAL A 18 14.37 9.84 -14.56
N HIS A 19 13.40 10.73 -14.37
CA HIS A 19 12.28 10.55 -13.43
C HIS A 19 11.42 9.31 -13.78
N LYS A 20 11.12 9.06 -15.06
CA LYS A 20 10.36 7.87 -15.47
C LYS A 20 11.14 6.58 -15.26
N TRP A 21 12.45 6.61 -15.50
CA TRP A 21 13.34 5.49 -15.18
C TRP A 21 13.40 5.21 -13.67
N CYS A 22 13.51 6.25 -12.85
CA CYS A 22 13.52 6.12 -11.39
C CYS A 22 12.20 5.53 -10.86
N LEU A 23 11.07 5.99 -11.41
CA LEU A 23 9.74 5.50 -11.05
C LEU A 23 9.54 4.04 -11.49
N LEU A 24 9.93 3.70 -12.73
CA LEU A 24 9.88 2.31 -13.20
C LEU A 24 10.78 1.41 -12.35
N LEU A 25 11.98 1.87 -11.96
CA LEU A 25 12.85 1.11 -11.07
C LEU A 25 12.18 0.89 -9.71
N SER A 26 11.63 1.93 -9.08
CA SER A 26 10.86 1.82 -7.82
C SER A 26 9.76 0.76 -7.91
N VAL A 27 8.91 0.85 -8.94
CA VAL A 27 7.81 -0.09 -9.19
C VAL A 27 8.32 -1.50 -9.47
N SER A 28 9.45 -1.66 -10.18
CA SER A 28 10.05 -2.97 -10.43
C SER A 28 10.55 -3.63 -9.15
N THR A 29 11.09 -2.87 -8.18
CA THR A 29 11.51 -3.46 -6.90
C THR A 29 10.31 -4.03 -6.15
N LEU A 30 9.20 -3.30 -6.09
CA LEU A 30 7.94 -3.77 -5.47
C LEU A 30 7.45 -5.09 -6.07
N LEU A 31 7.54 -5.23 -7.39
CA LEU A 31 7.21 -6.47 -8.07
C LEU A 31 8.11 -7.62 -7.59
N VAL A 32 9.43 -7.39 -7.56
CA VAL A 32 10.40 -8.45 -7.24
C VAL A 32 10.16 -9.02 -5.85
N TYR A 33 10.10 -8.19 -4.80
CA TYR A 33 9.92 -8.72 -3.45
C TYR A 33 8.46 -9.08 -3.13
N GLY A 34 7.46 -8.40 -3.72
CA GLY A 34 6.06 -8.80 -3.60
C GLY A 34 5.78 -10.17 -4.22
N LEU A 35 6.35 -10.43 -5.41
CA LEU A 35 6.24 -11.72 -6.08
C LEU A 35 7.04 -12.81 -5.36
N ALA A 36 8.27 -12.52 -4.93
CA ALA A 36 9.08 -13.46 -4.15
C ALA A 36 8.36 -13.86 -2.85
N GLY A 37 7.82 -12.88 -2.11
CA GLY A 37 7.02 -13.13 -0.91
C GLY A 37 5.79 -13.99 -1.18
N LEU A 38 5.05 -13.70 -2.27
CA LEU A 38 3.87 -14.48 -2.64
C LEU A 38 4.24 -15.92 -3.03
N ILE A 39 5.30 -16.12 -3.82
CA ILE A 39 5.78 -17.45 -4.20
C ILE A 39 6.18 -18.23 -2.95
N CYS A 40 6.98 -17.65 -2.05
CA CYS A 40 7.37 -18.30 -0.80
C CYS A 40 6.16 -18.66 0.08
N ALA A 41 5.17 -17.77 0.16
CA ALA A 41 3.94 -18.03 0.89
C ALA A 41 3.15 -19.20 0.28
N VAL A 42 2.92 -19.18 -1.04
CA VAL A 42 2.17 -20.22 -1.76
C VAL A 42 2.86 -21.58 -1.66
N LEU A 43 4.18 -21.62 -1.84
CA LEU A 43 4.98 -22.84 -1.69
C LEU A 43 4.88 -23.42 -0.26
N THR A 44 4.80 -22.55 0.74
CA THR A 44 4.62 -22.95 2.14
C THR A 44 3.21 -23.48 2.41
N TRP A 45 2.17 -22.82 1.89
CA TRP A 45 0.78 -23.29 2.00
C TRP A 45 0.57 -24.66 1.36
N PHE A 46 1.14 -24.89 0.17
CA PHE A 46 1.09 -26.18 -0.53
C PHE A 46 2.06 -27.23 0.02
N ARG A 47 2.83 -26.91 1.08
CA ARG A 47 3.77 -27.82 1.75
C ARG A 47 4.77 -28.48 0.79
N THR A 48 5.29 -27.69 -0.14
CA THR A 48 6.15 -28.20 -1.23
C THR A 48 7.57 -28.57 -0.79
N TYR A 49 8.05 -28.02 0.33
CA TYR A 49 9.36 -28.35 0.91
C TYR A 49 9.20 -29.07 2.24
N GLU A 50 10.17 -29.93 2.59
CA GLU A 50 10.14 -30.81 3.76
C GLU A 50 9.73 -30.09 5.05
N LEU A 51 10.30 -28.91 5.30
CA LEU A 51 10.10 -28.12 6.52
C LEU A 51 8.83 -27.26 6.54
N ALA A 52 8.08 -27.20 5.43
CA ALA A 52 6.91 -26.34 5.28
C ALA A 52 5.80 -26.70 6.25
N GLY A 53 5.65 -28.01 6.55
CA GLY A 53 4.66 -28.49 7.50
C GLY A 53 4.83 -27.87 8.89
N VAL A 54 6.07 -27.69 9.34
CA VAL A 54 6.37 -27.06 10.63
C VAL A 54 6.01 -25.58 10.60
N MET A 55 6.38 -24.85 9.52
CA MET A 55 6.05 -23.42 9.38
C MET A 55 4.53 -23.16 9.42
N VAL A 56 3.74 -23.99 8.73
CA VAL A 56 2.27 -23.84 8.68
C VAL A 56 1.61 -24.04 10.05
N VAL A 57 2.15 -24.95 10.87
CA VAL A 57 1.61 -25.27 12.20
C VAL A 57 2.16 -24.31 13.27
N ALA A 58 3.45 -24.01 13.24
CA ALA A 58 4.12 -23.23 14.29
C ALA A 58 4.03 -21.72 14.11
N ASN A 59 3.94 -21.22 12.87
CA ASN A 59 3.96 -19.80 12.55
C ASN A 59 2.85 -19.39 11.57
N ASN A 60 1.62 -19.88 11.77
CA ASN A 60 0.48 -19.58 10.89
C ASN A 60 0.21 -18.07 10.76
N ASP A 61 0.23 -17.34 11.88
CA ASP A 61 -0.01 -15.89 11.90
C ASP A 61 0.99 -15.12 11.03
N ILE A 62 2.27 -15.47 11.12
CA ILE A 62 3.34 -14.83 10.32
C ILE A 62 3.12 -15.15 8.83
N LEU A 63 2.76 -16.38 8.50
CA LEU A 63 2.50 -16.79 7.13
C LEU A 63 1.31 -16.04 6.52
N VAL A 64 0.23 -15.85 7.28
CA VAL A 64 -0.94 -15.04 6.87
C VAL A 64 -0.54 -13.58 6.69
N LEU A 65 0.28 -13.00 7.57
CA LEU A 65 0.74 -11.63 7.41
C LEU A 65 1.61 -11.46 6.15
N ILE A 66 2.49 -12.43 5.84
CA ILE A 66 3.30 -12.42 4.62
C ILE A 66 2.42 -12.50 3.37
N THR A 67 1.37 -13.33 3.36
CA THR A 67 0.48 -13.44 2.19
C THR A 67 -0.29 -12.15 1.93
N LEU A 68 -0.81 -11.52 3.00
CA LEU A 68 -1.52 -10.25 2.94
C LEU A 68 -0.59 -9.09 2.54
N SER A 69 0.62 -9.06 3.09
CA SER A 69 1.61 -8.04 2.70
C SER A 69 2.01 -8.19 1.23
N SER A 70 2.25 -9.43 0.77
CA SER A 70 2.61 -9.71 -0.62
C SER A 70 1.50 -9.32 -1.60
N SER A 71 0.22 -9.57 -1.26
CA SER A 71 -0.91 -9.17 -2.10
C SER A 71 -1.06 -7.64 -2.16
N ILE A 72 -0.88 -6.93 -1.05
CA ILE A 72 -0.88 -5.46 -1.01
C ILE A 72 0.27 -4.91 -1.87
N LEU A 73 1.46 -5.51 -1.80
CA LEU A 73 2.62 -5.10 -2.60
C LEU A 73 2.40 -5.28 -4.10
N LEU A 74 1.76 -6.39 -4.51
CA LEU A 74 1.39 -6.60 -5.91
C LEU A 74 0.30 -5.63 -6.37
N LEU A 75 -0.67 -5.30 -5.51
CA LEU A 75 -1.64 -4.24 -5.80
C LEU A 75 -0.93 -2.89 -5.98
N CYS A 76 0.01 -2.54 -5.09
CA CYS A 76 0.83 -1.33 -5.23
C CYS A 76 1.62 -1.33 -6.54
N PHE A 77 2.16 -2.48 -6.96
CA PHE A 77 2.82 -2.62 -8.25
C PHE A 77 1.86 -2.32 -9.42
N LEU A 78 0.65 -2.90 -9.42
CA LEU A 78 -0.35 -2.67 -10.47
C LEU A 78 -0.78 -1.20 -10.58
N VAL A 79 -0.98 -0.53 -9.43
CA VAL A 79 -1.30 0.91 -9.41
C VAL A 79 -0.10 1.75 -9.84
N GLY A 80 1.11 1.41 -9.37
CA GLY A 80 2.35 2.09 -9.72
C GLY A 80 2.69 2.00 -11.22
N ILE A 81 2.59 0.80 -11.82
CA ILE A 81 2.86 0.62 -13.25
C ILE A 81 1.81 1.34 -14.11
N SER A 82 0.54 1.31 -13.69
CA SER A 82 -0.54 2.06 -14.34
C SER A 82 -0.28 3.57 -14.27
N GLY A 83 0.10 4.10 -13.11
CA GLY A 83 0.48 5.52 -12.95
C GLY A 83 1.69 5.92 -13.81
N THR A 84 2.66 5.02 -13.97
CA THR A 84 3.84 5.22 -14.82
C THR A 84 3.47 5.31 -16.30
N ILE A 85 2.65 4.38 -16.79
CA ILE A 85 2.26 4.28 -18.20
C ILE A 85 1.32 5.44 -18.57
N LEU A 86 0.29 5.68 -17.75
CA LEU A 86 -0.72 6.71 -18.01
C LEU A 86 -0.21 8.13 -17.70
N ASN A 87 0.91 8.28 -17.01
CA ASN A 87 1.46 9.57 -16.56
C ASN A 87 0.43 10.43 -15.82
N SER A 88 -0.51 9.80 -15.10
CA SER A 88 -1.58 10.48 -14.40
C SER A 88 -1.21 10.73 -12.92
N ARG A 89 -1.25 12.00 -12.54
CA ARG A 89 -0.99 12.47 -11.17
C ARG A 89 -1.89 11.85 -10.10
N PRO A 90 -3.23 11.76 -10.30
CA PRO A 90 -4.08 11.22 -9.25
C PRO A 90 -3.76 9.75 -8.96
N ILE A 91 -3.44 8.94 -9.98
CA ILE A 91 -3.06 7.54 -9.80
C ILE A 91 -1.73 7.44 -9.05
N LEU A 92 -0.78 8.33 -9.33
CA LEU A 92 0.50 8.34 -8.64
C LEU A 92 0.39 8.82 -7.18
N ALA A 93 -0.56 9.70 -6.88
CA ALA A 93 -0.89 10.10 -5.50
C ALA A 93 -1.53 8.92 -4.73
N VAL A 94 -2.45 8.19 -5.35
CA VAL A 94 -3.03 6.97 -4.76
C VAL A 94 -1.94 5.92 -4.52
N TYR A 95 -1.00 5.74 -5.45
CA TYR A 95 0.16 4.89 -5.27
C TYR A 95 0.99 5.30 -4.05
N ALA A 96 1.30 6.59 -3.88
CA ALA A 96 2.05 7.08 -2.71
C ALA A 96 1.32 6.80 -1.38
N ILE A 97 -0.01 6.90 -1.35
CA ILE A 97 -0.82 6.58 -0.18
C ILE A 97 -0.82 5.07 0.10
N LEU A 98 -0.94 4.24 -0.93
CA LEU A 98 -0.94 2.77 -0.81
C LEU A 98 0.40 2.18 -0.36
N LEU A 99 1.52 2.89 -0.54
CA LEU A 99 2.81 2.44 -0.02
C LEU A 99 2.87 2.44 1.51
N TRP A 100 2.12 3.30 2.21
CA TRP A 100 2.12 3.33 3.67
C TRP A 100 1.55 2.08 4.35
N PRO A 101 0.36 1.55 3.99
CA PRO A 101 -0.10 0.28 4.54
C PRO A 101 0.81 -0.89 4.16
N ALA A 102 1.43 -0.87 2.97
CA ALA A 102 2.44 -1.84 2.58
C ALA A 102 3.67 -1.79 3.51
N PHE A 103 4.20 -0.59 3.76
CA PHE A 103 5.29 -0.35 4.71
C PHE A 103 4.97 -0.88 6.11
N LEU A 104 3.79 -0.51 6.62
CA LEU A 104 3.35 -0.94 7.95
C LEU A 104 3.26 -2.48 8.03
N SER A 105 2.74 -3.13 6.99
CA SER A 105 2.65 -4.59 6.94
C SER A 105 4.02 -5.27 7.03
N ILE A 106 5.04 -4.75 6.33
CA ILE A 106 6.41 -5.28 6.37
C ILE A 106 7.00 -5.14 7.78
N VAL A 107 6.81 -3.98 8.41
CA VAL A 107 7.30 -3.71 9.77
C VAL A 107 6.60 -4.61 10.79
N ILE A 108 5.29 -4.82 10.67
CA ILE A 108 4.52 -5.72 11.56
C ILE A 108 5.06 -7.15 11.48
N ILE A 109 5.31 -7.66 10.26
CA ILE A 109 5.88 -9.00 10.06
C ILE A 109 7.26 -9.10 10.73
N GLY A 110 8.15 -8.14 10.46
CA GLY A 110 9.50 -8.11 11.03
C GLY A 110 9.49 -8.05 12.55
N TYR A 111 8.62 -7.20 13.13
CA TYR A 111 8.46 -7.06 14.56
C TYR A 111 7.88 -8.32 15.22
N ALA A 112 6.85 -8.92 14.62
CA ALA A 112 6.24 -10.15 15.13
C ALA A 112 7.27 -11.29 15.18
N ALA A 113 8.01 -11.50 14.10
CA ALA A 113 9.07 -12.52 14.02
C ALA A 113 10.22 -12.25 15.02
N TYR A 114 10.66 -10.99 15.13
CA TYR A 114 11.70 -10.60 16.09
C TYR A 114 11.26 -10.83 17.54
N LYS A 115 10.05 -10.37 17.90
CA LYS A 115 9.48 -10.53 19.25
C LYS A 115 9.34 -12.00 19.63
N GLN A 116 8.95 -12.86 18.69
CA GLN A 116 8.82 -14.30 18.94
C GLN A 116 10.18 -14.93 19.24
N ARG A 117 11.21 -14.60 18.44
CA ARG A 117 12.58 -15.11 18.61
C ARG A 117 13.25 -14.60 19.88
N ALA A 118 13.15 -13.31 20.17
CA ALA A 118 13.89 -12.67 21.26
C ALA A 118 13.36 -13.06 22.66
N PHE A 119 12.03 -13.18 22.82
CA PHE A 119 11.43 -13.41 24.13
C PHE A 119 11.08 -14.87 24.37
N ALA A 120 11.91 -15.56 25.17
CA ALA A 120 11.65 -16.86 25.78
C ALA A 120 11.03 -17.91 24.83
N LEU A 121 11.65 -18.11 23.67
CA LEU A 121 11.19 -19.04 22.64
C LEU A 121 10.95 -20.46 23.18
N ASP A 122 11.83 -20.98 24.04
CA ASP A 122 11.71 -22.34 24.61
C ASP A 122 10.42 -22.52 25.41
N ARG A 123 10.10 -21.54 26.28
CA ARG A 123 8.88 -21.58 27.09
C ARG A 123 7.63 -21.50 26.24
N LYS A 124 7.65 -20.67 25.19
CA LYS A 124 6.53 -20.54 24.25
C LYS A 124 6.29 -21.84 23.49
N LEU A 125 7.36 -22.50 23.02
CA LEU A 125 7.25 -23.78 22.32
C LEU A 125 6.74 -24.90 23.24
N ASN A 126 7.20 -24.93 24.50
CA ASN A 126 6.69 -25.90 25.47
C ASN A 126 5.19 -25.71 25.74
N LEU A 127 4.76 -24.47 25.93
CA LEU A 127 3.35 -24.15 26.12
C LEU A 127 2.53 -24.48 24.86
N ALA A 128 2.99 -24.03 23.69
CA ALA A 128 2.33 -24.24 22.41
C ALA A 128 2.18 -25.74 22.11
N TRP A 129 3.20 -26.55 22.39
CA TRP A 129 3.11 -28.00 22.23
C TRP A 129 1.94 -28.57 23.01
N SER A 130 1.88 -28.30 24.32
CA SER A 130 0.88 -28.88 25.21
C SER A 130 -0.54 -28.34 25.01
N GLN A 131 -0.69 -27.04 24.76
CA GLN A 131 -2.00 -26.39 24.79
C GLN A 131 -2.54 -26.02 23.40
N TRP A 132 -1.68 -25.70 22.43
CA TRP A 132 -2.10 -25.04 21.18
C TRP A 132 -2.00 -25.96 19.97
N TYR A 133 -0.99 -26.83 19.93
CA TYR A 133 -0.83 -27.75 18.82
C TYR A 133 -1.84 -28.90 18.91
N THR A 134 -2.67 -29.01 17.87
CA THR A 134 -3.60 -30.12 17.70
C THR A 134 -2.84 -31.43 17.50
N PRO A 135 -3.47 -32.59 17.77
CA PRO A 135 -2.85 -33.90 17.50
C PRO A 135 -2.36 -34.05 16.05
N LEU A 136 -3.11 -33.52 15.09
CA LEU A 136 -2.70 -33.49 13.68
C LEU A 136 -1.46 -32.61 13.45
N GLY A 137 -1.42 -31.43 14.07
CA GLY A 137 -0.26 -30.54 14.00
C GLY A 137 1.00 -31.17 14.58
N ARG A 138 0.88 -31.86 15.73
CA ARG A 138 1.98 -32.60 16.35
C ARG A 138 2.47 -33.73 15.45
N LEU A 139 1.56 -34.48 14.83
CA LEU A 139 1.91 -35.55 13.88
C LEU A 139 2.68 -35.02 12.67
N ILE A 140 2.27 -33.87 12.11
CA ILE A 140 3.01 -33.21 11.02
C ILE A 140 4.43 -32.84 11.47
N ILE A 141 4.56 -32.22 12.64
CA ILE A 141 5.89 -31.85 13.17
C ILE A 141 6.76 -33.09 13.40
N GLN A 142 6.19 -34.16 13.95
CA GLN A 142 6.90 -35.42 14.22
C GLN A 142 7.39 -36.09 12.95
N ASP A 143 6.55 -36.16 11.91
CA ASP A 143 6.91 -36.79 10.63
C ASP A 143 7.95 -35.95 9.87
N THR A 144 7.76 -34.62 9.83
CA THR A 144 8.71 -33.70 9.18
C THR A 144 10.07 -33.68 9.87
N LEU A 145 10.13 -33.57 11.20
CA LEU A 145 11.39 -33.47 11.94
C LEU A 145 12.01 -34.84 12.27
N ARG A 146 11.33 -35.95 11.94
CA ARG A 146 11.73 -37.32 12.28
C ARG A 146 12.05 -37.43 13.77
N CYS A 147 11.06 -37.12 14.60
CA CYS A 147 11.14 -37.16 16.06
C CYS A 147 9.83 -37.68 16.66
N CYS A 148 9.84 -38.10 17.93
CA CYS A 148 8.67 -38.67 18.59
C CYS A 148 8.50 -38.07 19.99
N GLY A 149 7.30 -37.58 20.27
CA GLY A 149 6.99 -36.84 21.51
C GLY A 149 7.78 -35.53 21.67
N TYR A 150 7.50 -34.79 22.74
CA TYR A 150 8.17 -33.49 22.96
C TYR A 150 9.56 -33.65 23.60
N TYR A 151 9.61 -34.22 24.81
CA TYR A 151 10.86 -34.54 25.50
C TYR A 151 11.36 -35.94 25.15
N ASP A 152 10.44 -36.90 25.09
CA ASP A 152 10.72 -38.31 24.85
C ASP A 152 9.49 -38.95 24.17
N ALA A 153 9.63 -40.17 23.65
CA ALA A 153 8.60 -40.85 22.86
C ALA A 153 7.28 -41.08 23.64
N LEU A 154 7.33 -41.09 24.98
CA LEU A 154 6.17 -41.25 25.85
C LEU A 154 5.49 -39.92 26.21
N HIS A 155 6.18 -38.79 26.03
CA HIS A 155 5.69 -37.49 26.48
C HIS A 155 4.88 -36.79 25.39
N GLU A 156 3.56 -36.89 25.52
CA GLU A 156 2.59 -36.16 24.71
C GLU A 156 2.78 -36.36 23.19
N ALA A 157 3.16 -37.59 22.83
CA ALA A 157 3.38 -38.02 21.46
C ALA A 157 2.06 -38.39 20.78
N THR A 158 1.92 -38.03 19.50
CA THR A 158 0.85 -38.54 18.66
C THR A 158 1.31 -39.85 18.00
N ALA A 159 0.52 -40.91 18.15
CA ALA A 159 0.86 -42.20 17.56
C ALA A 159 0.86 -42.12 16.03
N SER A 160 1.91 -42.66 15.41
CA SER A 160 2.10 -42.74 13.96
C SER A 160 2.88 -44.02 13.64
N ASN A 161 2.92 -44.44 12.37
CA ASN A 161 3.70 -45.61 11.95
C ASN A 161 5.19 -45.52 12.34
N GLN A 162 5.72 -44.30 12.50
CA GLN A 162 7.11 -44.05 12.91
C GLN A 162 7.25 -43.75 14.42
N CYS A 163 6.18 -43.32 15.08
CA CYS A 163 6.20 -42.86 16.47
C CYS A 163 5.34 -43.78 17.34
N TYR A 164 6.02 -44.66 18.08
CA TYR A 164 5.46 -45.65 18.99
C TYR A 164 6.27 -45.70 20.29
N PRO A 165 5.73 -46.19 21.42
CA PRO A 165 6.34 -46.07 22.75
C PRO A 165 7.78 -46.60 22.92
N ARG A 166 8.22 -47.52 22.06
CA ARG A 166 9.58 -48.11 22.08
C ARG A 166 10.45 -47.66 20.90
N THR A 167 10.07 -46.58 20.23
CA THR A 167 10.82 -46.08 19.08
C THR A 167 12.18 -45.53 19.54
N PRO A 168 13.27 -45.75 18.78
CA PRO A 168 14.58 -45.17 19.08
C PRO A 168 14.68 -43.67 18.69
N LEU A 169 13.59 -43.05 18.25
CA LEU A 169 13.58 -41.66 17.82
C LEU A 169 13.70 -40.71 19.02
N PRO A 170 14.47 -39.61 18.89
CA PRO A 170 14.60 -38.62 19.95
C PRO A 170 13.35 -37.73 20.05
N GLY A 171 13.22 -37.03 21.18
CA GLY A 171 12.21 -35.98 21.38
C GLY A 171 12.33 -34.81 20.40
N CYS A 172 11.20 -34.19 20.08
CA CYS A 172 11.11 -33.11 19.10
C CYS A 172 11.63 -31.76 19.59
N LYS A 173 11.69 -31.51 20.91
CA LYS A 173 12.02 -30.20 21.50
C LYS A 173 13.28 -29.57 20.89
N GLY A 174 14.40 -30.30 20.85
CA GLY A 174 15.67 -29.74 20.38
C GLY A 174 15.72 -29.45 18.88
N LYS A 175 15.08 -30.28 18.05
CA LYS A 175 14.98 -30.06 16.61
C LYS A 175 14.06 -28.89 16.29
N LEU A 176 12.88 -28.85 16.91
CA LEU A 176 11.88 -27.79 16.74
C LEU A 176 12.45 -26.43 17.18
N TYR A 177 13.12 -26.37 18.34
CA TYR A 177 13.72 -25.13 18.83
C TYR A 177 14.77 -24.55 17.87
N ARG A 178 15.66 -25.39 17.32
CA ARG A 178 16.69 -24.94 16.37
C ARG A 178 16.06 -24.43 15.08
N TYR A 179 15.11 -25.19 14.54
CA TYR A 179 14.37 -24.81 13.33
C TYR A 179 13.66 -23.46 13.52
N GLU A 180 12.85 -23.31 14.56
CA GLU A 180 12.12 -22.07 14.84
C GLU A 180 13.06 -20.90 15.04
N ARG A 181 14.17 -21.10 15.77
CA ARG A 181 15.16 -20.06 15.97
C ARG A 181 15.73 -19.60 14.63
N GLU A 182 16.23 -20.50 13.80
CA GLU A 182 16.82 -20.18 12.50
C GLU A 182 15.81 -19.56 11.53
N ASN A 183 14.62 -20.15 11.42
CA ASN A 183 13.57 -19.68 10.53
C ASN A 183 13.10 -18.26 10.92
N LEU A 184 12.79 -18.03 12.20
CA LEU A 184 12.43 -16.69 12.66
C LEU A 184 13.57 -15.71 12.40
N ALA A 185 14.84 -16.13 12.52
CA ALA A 185 16.02 -15.33 12.19
C ALA A 185 15.97 -14.77 10.77
N THR A 186 15.74 -15.67 9.83
CA THR A 186 15.66 -15.37 8.41
C THR A 186 14.50 -14.42 8.15
N VAL A 187 13.31 -14.68 8.71
CA VAL A 187 12.14 -13.83 8.51
C VAL A 187 12.33 -12.40 9.04
N TRP A 188 12.76 -12.23 10.29
CA TRP A 188 12.91 -10.86 10.83
C TRP A 188 14.04 -10.08 10.14
N SER A 189 15.17 -10.74 9.84
CA SER A 189 16.31 -10.09 9.17
C SER A 189 15.97 -9.68 7.74
N THR A 190 15.30 -10.55 6.98
CA THR A 190 14.84 -10.23 5.61
C THR A 190 13.80 -9.13 5.59
N ALA A 191 12.81 -9.17 6.49
CA ALA A 191 11.79 -8.13 6.59
C ALA A 191 12.41 -6.75 6.87
N PHE A 192 13.32 -6.63 7.85
CA PHE A 192 13.98 -5.35 8.14
C PHE A 192 14.98 -4.92 7.07
N ALA A 193 15.59 -5.84 6.33
CA ALA A 193 16.41 -5.49 5.17
C ALA A 193 15.59 -4.85 4.03
N LEU A 194 14.30 -5.19 3.91
CA LEU A 194 13.39 -4.59 2.92
C LEU A 194 12.88 -3.20 3.31
N VAL A 195 12.82 -2.87 4.60
CA VAL A 195 12.37 -1.57 5.12
C VAL A 195 13.09 -0.38 4.44
N PRO A 196 14.44 -0.29 4.40
CA PRO A 196 15.11 0.84 3.76
C PRO A 196 14.82 0.93 2.26
N VAL A 197 14.76 -0.22 1.56
CA VAL A 197 14.39 -0.25 0.13
C VAL A 197 12.98 0.30 -0.08
N HIS A 198 12.04 -0.06 0.80
CA HIS A 198 10.67 0.42 0.73
C HIS A 198 10.55 1.92 1.06
N ILE A 199 11.34 2.43 2.00
CA ILE A 199 11.41 3.87 2.31
C ILE A 199 11.90 4.66 1.08
N ILE A 200 12.91 4.15 0.37
CA ILE A 200 13.38 4.77 -0.88
C ILE A 200 12.23 4.82 -1.92
N ASN A 201 11.43 3.76 -2.04
CA ASN A 201 10.27 3.76 -2.94
C ASN A 201 9.22 4.80 -2.55
N ILE A 202 8.93 4.96 -1.25
CA ILE A 202 8.05 6.02 -0.74
C ILE A 202 8.60 7.40 -1.13
N PHE A 203 9.90 7.62 -0.91
CA PHE A 203 10.54 8.89 -1.23
C PHE A 203 10.51 9.20 -2.73
N VAL A 204 10.84 8.22 -3.58
CA VAL A 204 10.73 8.35 -5.05
C VAL A 204 9.30 8.64 -5.47
N SER A 205 8.33 7.93 -4.90
CA SER A 205 6.90 8.14 -5.18
C SER A 205 6.46 9.55 -4.81
N LEU A 206 6.84 10.04 -3.63
CA LEU A 206 6.52 11.40 -3.17
C LEU A 206 7.17 12.46 -4.04
N LEU A 207 8.44 12.30 -4.41
CA LEU A 207 9.12 13.21 -5.32
C LEU A 207 8.48 13.23 -6.71
N CYS A 208 7.99 12.09 -7.21
CA CYS A 208 7.37 12.02 -8.53
C CYS A 208 5.91 12.49 -8.53
N SER A 209 5.16 12.29 -7.44
CA SER A 209 3.78 12.79 -7.30
C SER A 209 3.74 14.29 -7.00
N ASN A 210 4.67 14.77 -6.17
CA ASN A 210 4.86 16.19 -5.82
C ASN A 210 5.89 16.89 -6.69
N HIS A 211 6.36 16.29 -7.79
CA HIS A 211 7.09 17.05 -8.79
C HIS A 211 6.13 18.13 -9.27
N ILE A 212 6.24 19.31 -8.64
CA ILE A 212 5.85 20.61 -9.14
C ILE A 212 6.40 20.61 -10.54
N THR A 213 5.56 20.19 -11.45
CA THR A 213 5.68 20.55 -12.83
C THR A 213 6.01 22.02 -12.81
N GLY A 214 7.15 22.38 -13.38
CA GLY A 214 7.34 23.71 -13.96
C GLY A 214 6.31 24.04 -15.06
N THR A 215 5.17 23.33 -15.10
CA THR A 215 4.08 23.33 -16.06
C THR A 215 2.67 23.17 -15.45
N PHE A 216 2.46 22.95 -14.14
CA PHE A 216 1.12 23.12 -13.52
C PHE A 216 1.16 24.37 -12.66
N GLY A 217 0.50 25.40 -13.16
CA GLY A 217 0.76 26.81 -12.81
C GLY A 217 1.13 27.66 -14.03
N LYS A 218 1.08 27.11 -15.24
CA LYS A 218 1.05 27.93 -16.45
C LYS A 218 -0.27 27.72 -17.16
N GLY A 219 -1.24 28.59 -16.88
CA GLY A 219 -2.19 29.04 -17.90
C GLY A 219 -1.46 29.78 -19.03
N ILE A 220 -0.28 29.31 -19.44
CA ILE A 220 0.52 29.82 -20.54
C ILE A 220 0.38 28.80 -21.64
N MET A 221 -0.34 29.21 -22.66
CA MET A 221 -0.53 28.51 -23.91
C MET A 221 0.82 27.95 -24.42
N PRO A 222 0.88 26.69 -24.89
CA PRO A 222 2.06 26.14 -25.53
C PRO A 222 2.58 27.08 -26.65
N LYS A 223 3.91 27.20 -26.84
CA LYS A 223 4.51 28.12 -27.83
C LYS A 223 3.94 27.98 -29.25
N ARG A 224 3.50 26.77 -29.65
CA ARG A 224 2.84 26.51 -30.94
C ARG A 224 1.51 27.26 -31.12
N TYR A 225 0.94 27.75 -30.04
CA TYR A 225 -0.28 28.53 -30.02
C TYR A 225 -0.04 29.98 -29.60
N TRP A 226 1.23 30.39 -29.42
CA TRP A 226 1.53 31.81 -29.28
C TRP A 226 1.19 32.48 -30.60
N LEU A 227 0.30 33.45 -30.53
CA LEU A 227 -0.05 34.30 -31.65
C LEU A 227 1.23 34.99 -32.12
N SER A 228 1.69 34.70 -33.34
CA SER A 228 2.85 35.39 -33.89
C SER A 228 2.44 36.80 -34.36
N ASN A 229 3.39 37.72 -34.47
CA ASN A 229 3.09 39.06 -35.01
C ASN A 229 2.54 39.00 -36.44
N ALA A 230 2.92 37.97 -37.22
CA ALA A 230 2.40 37.77 -38.56
C ALA A 230 0.92 37.32 -38.54
N ASP A 231 0.56 36.42 -37.63
CA ASP A 231 -0.83 35.96 -37.47
C ASP A 231 -1.73 37.11 -36.97
N LEU A 232 -1.20 37.95 -36.07
CA LEU A 232 -1.86 39.18 -35.61
C LEU A 232 -2.13 40.17 -36.76
N GLN A 233 -1.16 40.36 -37.66
CA GLN A 233 -1.30 41.26 -38.80
C GLN A 233 -2.33 40.72 -39.80
N ALA A 234 -2.30 39.42 -40.09
CA ALA A 234 -3.25 38.78 -40.99
C ALA A 234 -4.70 38.85 -40.46
N ASP A 235 -4.92 38.62 -39.16
CA ASP A 235 -6.24 38.77 -38.56
C ASP A 235 -6.69 40.24 -38.47
N ALA A 236 -5.76 41.18 -38.22
CA ALA A 236 -6.06 42.61 -38.23
C ALA A 236 -6.48 43.13 -39.61
N GLU A 237 -5.86 42.63 -40.68
CA GLU A 237 -6.24 42.95 -42.06
C GLU A 237 -7.61 42.36 -42.40
N ARG A 238 -7.86 41.09 -42.05
CA ARG A 238 -9.19 40.47 -42.21
C ARG A 238 -10.30 41.21 -41.47
N LEU A 239 -10.04 41.70 -40.26
CA LEU A 239 -11.01 42.49 -39.49
C LEU A 239 -11.28 43.85 -40.12
N LYS A 240 -10.27 44.51 -40.69
CA LYS A 240 -10.45 45.77 -41.42
C LYS A 240 -11.30 45.60 -42.67
N GLU A 241 -11.11 44.48 -43.39
CA GLU A 241 -11.91 44.17 -44.57
C GLU A 241 -13.35 43.76 -44.22
N ALA A 242 -13.55 43.04 -43.12
CA ALA A 242 -14.87 42.63 -42.65
C ALA A 242 -15.71 43.80 -42.08
N PHE A 243 -15.04 44.86 -41.57
CA PHE A 243 -15.69 46.05 -41.01
C PHE A 243 -15.11 47.34 -41.61
N PRO A 244 -15.46 47.70 -42.85
CA PRO A 244 -14.91 48.86 -43.55
C PRO A 244 -15.37 50.21 -42.96
N GLU A 245 -16.46 50.24 -42.18
CA GLU A 245 -16.85 51.42 -41.41
C GLU A 245 -16.34 51.33 -39.97
N THR A 246 -15.13 51.82 -39.73
CA THR A 246 -14.67 52.13 -38.37
C THR A 246 -15.49 53.31 -37.83
N ARG A 247 -16.65 53.03 -37.23
CA ARG A 247 -17.12 53.91 -36.15
C ARG A 247 -16.08 53.82 -35.04
N PRO A 248 -15.57 54.95 -34.51
CA PRO A 248 -14.71 54.90 -33.34
C PRO A 248 -15.48 54.15 -32.25
N VAL A 249 -14.95 53.01 -31.80
CA VAL A 249 -15.48 52.32 -30.63
C VAL A 249 -15.40 53.34 -29.51
N ALA A 250 -16.54 53.91 -29.14
CA ALA A 250 -16.64 54.82 -28.02
C ALA A 250 -16.07 54.06 -26.82
N ARG A 251 -14.90 54.48 -26.33
CA ARG A 251 -14.44 54.01 -25.03
C ARG A 251 -15.57 54.35 -24.06
N PRO A 252 -16.20 53.36 -23.40
CA PRO A 252 -17.14 53.70 -22.36
C PRO A 252 -16.39 54.59 -21.37
N ASP A 253 -16.94 55.78 -21.12
CA ASP A 253 -16.40 56.68 -20.10
C ASP A 253 -16.21 55.87 -18.82
N LEU A 254 -15.09 56.14 -18.15
CA LEU A 254 -14.73 55.52 -16.89
C LEU A 254 -15.79 55.88 -15.84
N THR A 255 -16.89 55.14 -15.86
CA THR A 255 -17.93 55.20 -14.86
C THR A 255 -17.31 54.59 -13.62
N ARG A 256 -16.76 55.46 -12.77
CA ARG A 256 -16.46 55.15 -11.39
C ARG A 256 -17.76 54.57 -10.82
N PRO A 257 -17.81 53.28 -10.44
CA PRO A 257 -19.01 52.73 -9.85
C PRO A 257 -19.27 53.52 -8.56
N PRO A 258 -20.51 53.97 -8.31
CA PRO A 258 -20.85 54.49 -6.99
C PRO A 258 -20.57 53.39 -5.98
N SER A 259 -20.00 53.78 -4.84
CA SER A 259 -19.88 52.94 -3.67
C SER A 259 -21.28 52.50 -3.22
N GLY A 260 -21.75 51.40 -3.78
CA GLY A 260 -23.03 50.78 -3.49
C GLY A 260 -22.77 49.32 -3.18
N ALA A 261 -22.92 48.97 -1.91
CA ALA A 261 -22.93 47.60 -1.45
C ALA A 261 -24.06 46.83 -2.16
N MET A 262 -23.74 45.98 -3.13
CA MET A 262 -24.54 44.79 -3.46
C MET A 262 -23.88 43.90 -4.51
N CYS A 263 -23.65 42.65 -4.09
CA CYS A 263 -23.71 41.40 -4.84
C CYS A 263 -22.86 41.21 -6.10
N ARG A 264 -21.73 40.52 -5.91
CA ARG A 264 -21.32 39.46 -6.83
C ARG A 264 -21.31 38.13 -6.05
N ALA A 265 -22.40 37.37 -6.22
CA ALA A 265 -22.42 35.95 -5.93
C ALA A 265 -21.56 35.22 -6.97
N ASP A 266 -21.06 34.05 -6.58
CA ASP A 266 -20.25 33.09 -7.34
C ASP A 266 -18.74 33.29 -7.26
N ARG A 267 -18.24 33.11 -6.03
CA ARG A 267 -16.92 32.53 -5.76
C ARG A 267 -17.13 31.40 -4.75
N GLU A 268 -17.37 30.18 -5.23
CA GLU A 268 -17.16 28.97 -4.44
C GLU A 268 -15.66 28.80 -4.22
N GLU A 269 -15.14 29.49 -3.21
CA GLU A 269 -13.91 29.14 -2.52
C GLU A 269 -14.24 28.04 -1.52
N HIS A 270 -13.83 26.82 -1.83
CA HIS A 270 -13.63 25.77 -0.83
C HIS A 270 -12.29 26.06 -0.14
N ASP A 271 -12.34 26.69 1.03
CA ASP A 271 -11.18 26.81 1.94
C ASP A 271 -11.47 25.99 3.22
N PRO A 272 -10.57 25.06 3.62
CA PRO A 272 -10.82 24.04 4.62
C PRO A 272 -10.46 24.50 6.05
N LEU A 273 -11.17 25.50 6.57
CA LEU A 273 -10.91 26.03 7.92
C LEU A 273 -12.17 26.21 8.79
N LEU A 274 -13.20 25.40 8.58
CA LEU A 274 -14.34 25.25 9.49
C LEU A 274 -14.70 23.78 9.70
N LEU A 275 -13.80 23.03 10.33
CA LEU A 275 -14.07 21.66 10.81
C LEU A 275 -13.73 21.50 12.30
N VAL A 276 -13.78 22.60 13.08
CA VAL A 276 -13.50 22.58 14.52
C VAL A 276 -14.69 22.98 15.39
N ASP A 277 -15.74 23.64 14.86
CA ASP A 277 -16.89 24.08 15.69
C ASP A 277 -18.22 23.36 15.40
N GLU A 278 -18.26 22.38 14.51
CA GLU A 278 -19.49 21.62 14.17
C GLU A 278 -19.48 20.18 14.72
N TRP A 279 -18.81 19.96 15.85
CA TRP A 279 -18.92 18.73 16.65
C TRP A 279 -19.65 18.93 18.00
N ASP A 280 -19.92 20.17 18.41
CA ASP A 280 -20.54 20.48 19.72
C ASP A 280 -22.06 20.75 19.68
N CYS A 281 -22.72 20.55 18.53
CA CYS A 281 -24.18 20.71 18.41
C CYS A 281 -24.90 19.45 17.87
N MET A 282 -24.29 18.27 18.03
CA MET A 282 -24.96 16.96 17.81
C MET A 282 -24.87 16.00 19.01
N THR A 283 -24.30 16.43 20.13
CA THR A 283 -24.17 15.63 21.36
C THR A 283 -25.20 15.96 22.45
N THR A 284 -26.11 16.90 22.22
CA THR A 284 -27.12 17.33 23.22
C THR A 284 -28.56 17.10 22.75
N THR A 285 -28.88 15.95 22.17
CA THR A 285 -30.27 15.46 22.07
C THR A 285 -30.33 13.93 22.06
N ARG A 286 -29.84 13.26 23.11
CA ARG A 286 -30.26 11.87 23.41
C ARG A 286 -30.02 11.44 24.86
N GLU A 287 -30.62 12.15 25.82
CA GLU A 287 -30.97 11.58 27.12
C GLU A 287 -32.49 11.60 27.29
N GLY A 288 -33.15 10.73 26.51
CA GLY A 288 -34.50 10.28 26.80
C GLY A 288 -34.40 9.03 27.66
N SER A 289 -34.69 9.19 28.95
CA SER A 289 -34.84 8.10 29.90
C SER A 289 -35.98 7.17 29.45
N VAL A 290 -35.63 6.00 28.93
CA VAL A 290 -36.57 4.89 28.82
C VAL A 290 -36.58 4.18 30.16
N GLY A 291 -37.62 4.45 30.94
CA GLY A 291 -37.97 3.63 32.08
C GLY A 291 -38.30 2.22 31.61
N LEU A 292 -37.55 1.25 32.11
CA LEU A 292 -37.94 -0.16 32.15
C LEU A 292 -37.80 -0.58 33.60
N GLY A 293 -38.93 -0.49 34.32
CA GLY A 293 -39.11 -1.19 35.57
C GLY A 293 -39.08 -2.69 35.31
N ILE A 294 -38.13 -3.37 35.93
CA ILE A 294 -38.24 -4.79 36.24
C ILE A 294 -37.73 -4.94 37.66
N ASP A 295 -38.68 -4.93 38.58
CA ASP A 295 -38.56 -5.59 39.88
C ASP A 295 -38.31 -7.08 39.63
N GLN A 296 -37.22 -7.62 40.17
CA GLN A 296 -37.27 -8.96 40.75
C GLN A 296 -36.17 -9.16 41.79
N GLU A 297 -36.57 -9.02 43.05
CA GLU A 297 -35.97 -9.72 44.18
C GLU A 297 -35.79 -11.21 43.84
N PHE A 298 -34.58 -11.72 44.00
CA PHE A 298 -34.40 -13.13 44.39
C PHE A 298 -33.60 -13.17 45.69
N ARG A 299 -34.39 -13.34 46.76
CA ARG A 299 -34.02 -13.59 48.14
C ARG A 299 -33.98 -15.10 48.35
N HIS A 300 -32.93 -15.57 49.02
CA HIS A 300 -32.82 -16.81 49.82
C HIS A 300 -33.73 -18.02 49.51
N ARG A 301 -33.11 -19.12 49.12
CA ARG A 301 -32.99 -20.35 49.94
C ARG A 301 -31.96 -21.30 49.33
#